data_AF-A0A958RWZ2-F1
#
_entry.id   AF-A0A958RWZ2-F1
#
_cell.length_a   1.000
_cell.length_b   1.000
_cell.length_c   1.000
_cell.angle_alpha   90.00
_cell.angle_beta   90.00
_cell.angle_gamma   90.00
#
_symmetry.space_group_name_H-M   'P 1'
#
loop_
_entity.id
_entity.type
_entity.pdbx_description
1 polymer ?
#
loop_
_entity_poly.entity_id
_entity_poly.type
_entity_poly.pdbx_seq_one_letter_code
_entity_poly.pdbx_strand_id
1 'polypeptide(L)'
;AIICCVFGVIMGSYDVGFIIDIALPALFFIYPMSIAMIILNVLPNKWATPLIFKVVVMTTMVFSIPDVIGYFKPEAIKTYVELMPLAQYSLGWLLPASAAYAISIIMQRIQKRGI
;
A
#
# COMPACT_ATOMS: atom_id res chain seq x y z
N ALA A 1 4.64 -25.36 -3.04
CA ALA A 1 3.49 -26.12 -3.56
C ALA A 1 2.81 -26.91 -2.45
N ILE A 2 3.43 -27.99 -1.93
CA ILE A 2 2.82 -28.87 -0.90
C ILE A 2 2.39 -28.09 0.36
N ILE A 3 3.25 -27.19 0.85
CA ILE A 3 2.96 -26.35 2.03
C ILE A 3 1.68 -25.51 1.82
N CYS A 4 1.56 -24.81 0.68
CA CYS A 4 0.39 -24.00 0.37
C CYS A 4 -0.89 -24.84 0.26
N CYS A 5 -0.81 -26.05 -0.30
CA CYS A 5 -1.94 -26.96 -0.39
C CYS A 5 -2.42 -27.39 1.01
N VAL A 6 -1.49 -27.75 1.89
CA VAL A 6 -1.81 -28.12 3.28
C VAL A 6 -2.42 -26.94 4.03
N PHE A 7 -1.84 -25.73 3.93
CA PHE A 7 -2.41 -24.52 4.51
C PHE A 7 -3.80 -24.20 3.97
N GLY A 8 -4.05 -24.40 2.68
CA GLY A 8 -5.37 -24.17 2.06
C GLY A 8 -6.45 -25.12 2.60
N VAL A 9 -6.14 -26.41 2.74
CA VAL A 9 -7.06 -27.41 3.33
C VAL A 9 -7.34 -27.09 4.80
N ILE A 10 -6.32 -26.69 5.55
CA ILE A 10 -6.45 -26.30 6.95
C ILE A 10 -7.31 -25.04 7.07
N MET A 11 -7.02 -23.98 6.32
CA MET A 11 -7.80 -22.75 6.35
C MET A 11 -9.26 -22.95 5.93
N GLY A 12 -9.49 -23.74 4.88
CA GLY A 12 -10.84 -24.05 4.40
C GLY A 12 -11.69 -24.89 5.36
N SER A 13 -11.07 -25.48 6.39
CA SER A 13 -11.78 -26.23 7.44
C SER A 13 -12.25 -25.36 8.61
N TYR A 14 -11.82 -24.09 8.67
CA TYR A 14 -12.27 -23.13 9.68
C TYR A 14 -13.51 -22.36 9.23
N ASP A 15 -14.16 -21.67 10.17
CA ASP A 15 -15.27 -20.75 9.89
C ASP A 15 -14.82 -19.57 9.02
N VAL A 16 -15.74 -19.06 8.18
CA VAL A 16 -15.45 -17.94 7.27
C VAL A 16 -14.99 -16.68 8.01
N GLY A 17 -15.48 -16.43 9.23
CA GLY A 17 -15.04 -15.29 10.04
C GLY A 17 -13.56 -15.35 10.39
N PHE A 18 -13.07 -16.53 10.79
CA PHE A 18 -11.65 -16.73 11.10
C PHE A 18 -10.76 -16.57 9.87
N ILE A 19 -11.23 -17.02 8.70
CA ILE A 19 -10.52 -16.82 7.43
C ILE A 19 -10.40 -15.33 7.12
N ILE A 20 -11.47 -14.56 7.31
CA ILE A 20 -11.50 -13.12 7.08
C ILE A 20 -10.57 -12.39 8.05
N ASP A 21 -10.58 -12.73 9.33
CA ASP A 21 -9.74 -12.09 10.35
C ASP A 21 -8.24 -12.22 10.07
N ILE A 22 -7.83 -13.31 9.41
CA ILE A 22 -6.44 -13.51 9.00
C ILE A 22 -6.17 -12.88 7.62
N ALA A 23 -7.15 -12.89 6.73
CA ALA A 23 -7.01 -12.31 5.40
C ALA A 23 -6.98 -10.78 5.41
N LEU A 24 -7.75 -10.11 6.26
CA LEU A 24 -7.85 -8.66 6.31
C LEU A 24 -6.52 -7.96 6.61
N PRO A 25 -5.71 -8.35 7.61
CA PRO A 25 -4.38 -7.80 7.83
C PRO A 25 -3.46 -7.93 6.62
N ALA A 26 -3.46 -9.11 5.98
CA ALA A 26 -2.67 -9.35 4.78
C ALA A 26 -3.16 -8.49 3.61
N LEU A 27 -4.49 -8.36 3.46
CA LEU A 27 -5.11 -7.51 2.46
C LEU A 27 -4.69 -6.06 2.68
N PHE A 28 -4.82 -5.53 3.91
CA PHE A 28 -4.48 -4.14 4.25
C PHE A 28 -3.06 -3.75 3.90
N PHE A 29 -2.14 -4.72 3.91
CA PHE A 29 -0.76 -4.51 3.48
C PHE A 29 -0.57 -4.63 1.97
N ILE A 30 -1.20 -5.62 1.34
CA ILE A 30 -0.97 -5.95 -0.08
C ILE A 30 -1.76 -5.02 -1.02
N TYR A 31 -3.00 -4.66 -0.67
CA TYR A 31 -3.88 -3.88 -1.56
C TYR A 31 -3.28 -2.51 -1.96
N PRO A 32 -2.65 -1.72 -1.06
CA PRO A 32 -2.05 -0.43 -1.43
C PRO A 32 -0.95 -0.60 -2.46
N MET A 33 -0.05 -1.56 -2.21
CA MET A 33 1.07 -1.85 -3.08
C MET A 33 0.58 -2.32 -4.45
N SER A 34 -0.40 -3.22 -4.49
CA SER A 34 -0.99 -3.68 -5.74
C SER A 34 -1.63 -2.55 -6.53
N ILE A 35 -2.44 -1.69 -5.90
CA ILE A 35 -3.06 -0.55 -6.57
C ILE A 35 -2.00 0.42 -7.11
N ALA A 36 -1.01 0.78 -6.29
CA ALA A 36 0.09 1.66 -6.71
C ALA A 36 0.86 1.06 -7.90
N MET A 37 1.16 -0.24 -7.87
CA MET A 37 1.83 -0.93 -8.97
C MET A 37 0.97 -0.96 -10.24
N ILE A 38 -0.32 -1.24 -10.14
CA ILE A 38 -1.24 -1.24 -11.29
C ILE A 38 -1.24 0.14 -11.95
N ILE A 39 -1.41 1.22 -11.16
CA ILE A 39 -1.43 2.58 -11.67
C ILE A 39 -0.11 2.93 -12.36
N LEU A 40 1.03 2.66 -11.71
CA LEU A 40 2.35 2.98 -12.26
C LEU A 40 2.69 2.16 -13.50
N ASN A 41 2.21 0.92 -13.60
CA ASN A 41 2.46 0.05 -14.74
C ASN A 41 1.62 0.45 -15.96
N VAL A 42 0.39 0.94 -15.73
CA VAL A 42 -0.46 1.50 -16.81
C VAL A 42 0.10 2.82 -17.35
N LEU A 43 0.87 3.56 -16.56
CA LEU A 43 1.50 4.80 -16.99
C LEU A 43 2.66 4.54 -17.97
N PRO A 44 2.83 5.39 -19.00
CA PRO A 44 3.95 5.26 -19.93
C PRO A 44 5.29 5.47 -19.21
N ASN A 45 6.35 4.79 -19.66
CA ASN A 45 7.70 4.82 -19.08
C ASN A 45 8.28 6.22 -18.82
N LYS A 46 7.81 7.25 -19.53
CA LYS A 46 8.20 8.67 -19.30
C LYS A 46 7.72 9.22 -17.94
N TRP A 47 6.66 8.65 -17.37
CA TRP A 47 5.98 9.07 -16.15
C TRP A 47 6.07 8.05 -15.01
N ALA A 48 6.60 6.86 -15.30
CA ALA A 48 6.82 5.77 -14.35
C ALA A 48 8.23 5.20 -14.51
N THR A 49 9.24 6.08 -14.47
CA THR A 49 10.63 5.62 -14.51
C THR A 49 10.95 4.74 -13.30
N PRO A 50 12.01 3.89 -13.37
CA PRO A 50 12.35 2.98 -12.28
C PRO A 50 12.52 3.66 -10.92
N LEU A 51 12.96 4.93 -10.90
CA LEU A 51 13.09 5.72 -9.67
C LEU A 51 11.71 6.12 -9.11
N ILE A 52 10.79 6.65 -9.93
CA ILE A 52 9.41 6.95 -9.51
C ILE A 52 8.74 5.69 -8.98
N PHE A 53 8.91 4.57 -9.71
CA PHE A 53 8.32 3.30 -9.34
C PHE A 53 8.76 2.87 -7.94
N LYS A 54 10.08 2.85 -7.70
CA LYS A 54 10.63 2.48 -6.39
C LYS A 54 10.18 3.43 -5.29
N VAL A 55 10.25 4.75 -5.51
CA VAL A 55 9.90 5.74 -4.48
C VAL A 55 8.43 5.61 -4.08
N VAL A 56 7.51 5.55 -5.05
CA VAL A 56 6.07 5.47 -4.77
C VAL A 56 5.71 4.15 -4.09
N VAL A 57 6.26 3.02 -4.55
CA VAL A 57 6.01 1.71 -3.93
C VAL A 57 6.56 1.65 -2.50
N MET A 58 7.77 2.16 -2.27
CA MET A 58 8.36 2.20 -0.92
C MET A 58 7.56 3.09 0.03
N THR A 59 7.17 4.29 -0.42
CA THR A 59 6.30 5.16 0.38
C THR A 59 4.97 4.48 0.69
N THR A 60 4.33 3.88 -0.31
CA THR A 60 3.07 3.16 -0.13
C THR A 60 3.23 2.05 0.90
N MET A 61 4.27 1.23 0.79
CA MET A 61 4.56 0.13 1.72
C MET A 61 4.68 0.61 3.17
N VAL A 62 5.43 1.69 3.42
CA VAL A 62 5.62 2.24 4.78
C VAL A 62 4.31 2.75 5.36
N PHE A 63 3.53 3.51 4.58
CA PHE A 63 2.27 4.09 5.03
C PHE A 63 1.11 3.10 5.05
N SER A 64 1.29 1.85 4.59
CA SER A 64 0.32 0.76 4.73
C SER A 64 0.42 0.05 6.10
N ILE A 65 1.55 0.18 6.80
CA ILE A 65 1.77 -0.46 8.10
C ILE A 65 0.79 0.03 9.17
N PRO A 66 0.51 1.34 9.31
CA PRO A 66 -0.47 1.84 10.27
C PRO A 66 -1.87 1.26 10.05
N ASP A 67 -2.30 1.02 8.81
CA ASP A 67 -3.61 0.43 8.51
C ASP A 67 -3.72 -1.00 9.09
N VAL A 68 -2.65 -1.80 8.97
CA VAL A 68 -2.58 -3.15 9.57
C VAL A 68 -2.61 -3.08 11.10
N ILE A 69 -1.87 -2.16 11.70
CA ILE A 69 -1.86 -1.96 13.16
C ILE A 69 -3.24 -1.50 13.63
N GLY A 70 -3.88 -0.62 12.88
CA GLY A 70 -5.22 -0.10 13.15
C GLY A 70 -6.29 -1.16 13.22
N TYR A 71 -6.18 -2.21 12.40
CA TYR A 71 -7.09 -3.35 12.43
C TYR A 71 -7.09 -4.05 13.79
N PHE A 72 -5.92 -4.26 14.38
CA PHE A 72 -5.80 -4.94 15.68
C PHE A 72 -5.91 -3.99 16.88
N LYS A 73 -5.45 -2.74 16.72
CA LYS A 73 -5.37 -1.74 17.78
C LYS A 73 -5.78 -0.35 17.26
N PRO A 74 -7.09 -0.10 17.13
CA PRO A 74 -7.60 1.19 16.64
C PRO A 74 -7.14 2.37 17.48
N GLU A 75 -6.99 2.18 18.79
CA GLU A 75 -6.55 3.23 19.72
C GLU A 75 -5.10 3.68 19.50
N ALA A 76 -4.24 2.78 19.03
CA ALA A 76 -2.83 3.08 18.77
C ALA A 76 -2.63 4.02 17.58
N ILE A 77 -3.63 4.11 16.69
CA ILE A 77 -3.58 4.95 15.49
C ILE A 77 -4.54 6.13 15.54
N LYS A 78 -5.24 6.39 16.65
CA LYS A 78 -6.21 7.50 16.75
C LYS A 78 -5.63 8.83 16.29
N THR A 79 -4.45 9.20 16.78
CA THR A 79 -3.76 10.43 16.38
C THR A 79 -3.40 10.44 14.89
N TYR A 80 -3.00 9.29 14.32
CA TYR A 80 -2.72 9.17 12.89
C TYR A 80 -3.99 9.35 12.05
N VAL A 81 -5.11 8.77 12.46
CA VAL A 81 -6.40 8.86 11.78
C VAL A 81 -6.99 10.27 11.87
N GLU A 82 -6.84 10.95 13.00
CA GLU A 82 -7.27 12.34 13.17
C GLU A 82 -6.45 13.32 12.34
N LEU A 83 -5.14 13.05 12.14
CA LEU A 83 -4.25 13.85 11.31
C LEU A 83 -4.46 13.62 9.80
N MET A 84 -4.84 12.40 9.39
CA MET A 84 -5.05 12.05 7.98
C MET A 84 -6.53 11.79 7.66
N PRO A 85 -7.22 12.70 6.95
CA PRO A 85 -8.66 12.58 6.71
C PRO A 85 -9.06 11.33 5.92
N LEU A 86 -8.15 10.74 5.13
CA LEU A 86 -8.38 9.51 4.36
C LEU A 86 -8.05 8.23 5.13
N ALA A 87 -7.36 8.32 6.26
CA ALA A 87 -6.97 7.14 7.05
C ALA A 87 -8.19 6.43 7.67
N GLN A 88 -9.31 7.15 7.88
CA GLN A 88 -10.57 6.56 8.35
C GLN A 88 -11.16 5.51 7.38
N TYR A 89 -10.82 5.60 6.09
CA TYR A 89 -11.25 4.65 5.05
C TYR A 89 -10.17 3.64 4.69
N SER A 90 -9.13 3.50 5.53
CA SER A 90 -7.91 2.77 5.16
C SER A 90 -7.34 3.28 3.84
N LEU A 91 -7.30 4.59 3.62
CA LEU A 91 -6.66 5.21 2.44
C LEU A 91 -5.53 6.15 2.86
N GLY A 92 -4.95 5.93 4.05
CA GLY A 92 -3.89 6.76 4.61
C GLY A 92 -2.63 6.79 3.74
N TRP A 93 -2.36 5.74 2.98
CA TRP A 93 -1.23 5.65 2.04
C TRP A 93 -1.41 6.50 0.77
N LEU A 94 -2.64 6.85 0.37
CA LEU A 94 -2.91 7.48 -0.92
C LEU A 94 -2.29 8.89 -1.01
N LEU A 95 -2.47 9.68 0.05
CA LEU A 95 -1.90 11.03 0.14
C LEU A 95 -0.36 11.02 0.06
N PRO A 96 0.38 10.30 0.92
CA PRO A 96 1.85 10.26 0.84
C PRO A 96 2.35 9.63 -0.47
N ALA A 97 1.69 8.61 -1.02
CA ALA A 97 2.05 8.04 -2.31
C ALA A 97 1.90 9.05 -3.46
N SER A 98 0.79 9.79 -3.49
CA SER A 98 0.55 10.83 -4.49
C SER A 98 1.55 11.99 -4.38
N ALA A 99 1.88 12.40 -3.15
CA ALA A 99 2.90 13.41 -2.89
C ALA A 99 4.29 12.95 -3.36
N ALA A 100 4.67 11.72 -3.02
CA ALA A 100 5.93 11.12 -3.45
C ALA A 100 6.04 11.02 -4.98
N TYR A 101 4.94 10.66 -5.66
CA TYR A 101 4.85 10.66 -7.12
C TYR A 101 5.04 12.07 -7.70
N ALA A 102 4.32 13.07 -7.20
CA ALA A 102 4.42 14.45 -7.66
C ALA A 102 5.85 15.01 -7.50
N ILE A 103 6.46 14.80 -6.32
CA ILE A 103 7.84 15.23 -6.04
C ILE A 103 8.81 14.55 -7.02
N SER A 104 8.68 13.23 -7.21
CA SER A 104 9.57 12.47 -8.08
C SER A 104 9.49 12.92 -9.54
N ILE A 105 8.30 13.29 -10.02
CA ILE A 105 8.12 13.88 -11.35
C ILE A 105 8.75 15.25 -11.46
N ILE A 106 8.56 16.11 -10.47
CA ILE A 106 9.14 17.46 -10.46
C ILE A 106 10.66 17.36 -10.53
N MET A 107 11.27 16.52 -9.69
CA MET A 107 12.71 16.27 -9.70
C MET A 107 13.21 15.79 -11.07
N GLN A 108 12.50 14.84 -11.69
CA GLN A 108 12.88 14.36 -13.03
C GLN A 108 12.77 15.41 -14.11
N ARG A 109 11.74 16.28 -14.05
CA ARG A 109 11.59 17.37 -15.01
C ARG A 109 12.69 18.42 -14.86
N ILE A 110 13.10 18.74 -13.63
CA ILE A 110 14.21 19.66 -13.36
C ILE A 110 15.50 19.08 -13.91
N GLN A 111 15.79 17.80 -13.65
CA GLN A 111 17.02 17.15 -14.10
C GLN A 111 17.10 17.02 -15.63
N LYS A 112 15.97 16.85 -16.32
CA LYS A 112 15.90 16.86 -17.80
C LYS A 112 16.01 18.24 -18.44
N ARG A 113 15.80 19.33 -17.70
CA ARG A 113 15.90 20.72 -18.20
C ARG A 113 17.28 21.34 -18.01
N GLY A 114 18.11 20.79 -17.12
CA GLY A 114 19.48 21.26 -16.83
C GLY A 114 20.58 20.59 -17.66
N ILE A 115 20.22 19.79 -18.67
CA ILE A 115 21.08 19.17 -19.68
C ILE A 115 20.53 19.59 -21.05
#